data_AF-A0A0A9XGS1-F1
#
_entry.id   AF-A0A0A9XGS1-F1
#
_cell.length_a   1.000
_cell.length_b   1.000
_cell.length_c   1.000
_cell.angle_alpha   90.00
_cell.angle_beta   90.00
_cell.angle_gamma   90.00
#
_symmetry.space_group_name_H-M   'P 1'
#
loop_
_entity.id
_entity.type
_entity.pdbx_description
1 polymer ?
#
loop_
_entity_poly.entity_id
_entity_poly.type
_entity_poly.pdbx_seq_one_letter_code
_entity_poly.pdbx_strand_id
1 'polypeptide(L)'
;MYCTEKYYPFDDERVDKYVIGDDYLPTWEVPSLTKYYVDYGFSMKESFDGYMMSIGRDPKTIWLQIEEAIRQVCLKKESQIMKYLSLYKSKRNFFEMMRFDFVVDNNLNVYIMEVNMSPNLSSAHFQQNQLLYEQVLYNLFSLVGLGTKGYLKDERVMVSGKNLVVSPSKCAKCYDCTAPDCQLCRPCLSIETERVLMDAYLEHMNRKDCKRVFPVHHADWTSFPYDHLGPENMLMLNWFKAKCESDQSWC
;
A
#
# COMPACT_ATOMS: atom_id res chain seq x y z
N MET A 1 -11.46 6.43 -13.22
CA MET A 1 -12.81 6.37 -13.82
C MET A 1 -13.40 7.76 -13.73
N TYR A 2 -14.18 8.20 -14.72
CA TYR A 2 -14.76 9.54 -14.77
C TYR A 2 -16.27 9.46 -15.00
N CYS A 3 -17.00 10.49 -14.58
CA CYS A 3 -18.43 10.61 -14.87
C CYS A 3 -18.65 10.74 -16.38
N THR A 4 -19.70 10.10 -16.91
CA THR A 4 -20.09 10.20 -18.33
C THR A 4 -20.63 11.56 -18.69
N GLU A 5 -21.14 12.29 -17.70
CA GLU A 5 -21.63 13.63 -17.85
C GLU A 5 -20.80 14.67 -17.11
N LYS A 6 -20.85 15.92 -17.59
CA LYS A 6 -20.19 17.03 -16.93
C LYS A 6 -20.92 17.36 -15.63
N TYR A 7 -20.14 17.41 -14.54
CA TYR A 7 -20.63 17.79 -13.22
C TYR A 7 -21.34 19.16 -13.21
N TYR A 8 -20.84 20.14 -13.97
CA TYR A 8 -21.42 21.48 -14.04
C TYR A 8 -22.29 21.69 -15.29
N PRO A 9 -23.48 22.33 -15.14
CA PRO A 9 -24.10 22.72 -13.87
C PRO A 9 -24.57 21.50 -13.06
N PHE A 10 -24.44 21.59 -11.73
CA PHE A 10 -24.85 20.52 -10.80
C PHE A 10 -26.36 20.30 -10.90
N ASP A 11 -26.75 19.04 -10.87
CA ASP A 11 -28.12 18.56 -11.08
C ASP A 11 -28.24 17.23 -10.34
N ASP A 12 -28.91 17.27 -9.20
CA ASP A 12 -29.06 16.13 -8.28
C ASP A 12 -29.98 15.05 -8.84
N GLU A 13 -30.84 15.38 -9.81
CA GLU A 13 -31.68 14.42 -10.52
C GLU A 13 -30.88 13.58 -11.53
N ARG A 14 -29.67 14.01 -11.92
CA ARG A 14 -28.80 13.31 -12.88
C ARG A 14 -27.60 12.69 -12.19
N VAL A 15 -27.79 11.46 -11.71
CA VAL A 15 -26.80 10.66 -10.98
C VAL A 15 -25.46 10.53 -11.73
N ASP A 16 -25.49 10.36 -13.05
CA ASP A 16 -24.29 10.18 -13.90
C ASP A 16 -23.36 11.39 -13.96
N LYS A 17 -23.76 12.53 -13.38
CA LYS A 17 -22.90 13.72 -13.23
C LYS A 17 -21.98 13.66 -12.03
N TYR A 18 -22.31 12.86 -11.00
CA TYR A 18 -21.60 12.88 -9.72
C TYR A 18 -21.38 11.50 -9.10
N VAL A 19 -21.96 10.43 -9.67
CA VAL A 19 -21.69 9.04 -9.30
C VAL A 19 -21.05 8.33 -10.49
N ILE A 20 -20.06 7.49 -10.22
CA ILE A 20 -19.41 6.65 -11.21
C ILE A 20 -20.04 5.26 -11.12
N GLY A 21 -20.84 4.90 -12.12
CA GLY A 21 -21.40 3.55 -12.28
C GLY A 21 -20.50 2.62 -13.10
N ASP A 22 -21.03 1.47 -13.50
CA ASP A 22 -20.34 0.51 -14.38
C ASP A 22 -20.03 1.13 -15.76
N ASP A 23 -20.93 1.97 -16.25
CA ASP A 23 -20.81 2.74 -17.50
C ASP A 23 -20.12 4.07 -17.24
N TYR A 24 -18.84 4.03 -16.85
CA TYR A 24 -18.03 5.23 -16.65
C TYR A 24 -17.35 5.71 -17.93
N LEU A 25 -16.98 7.00 -17.98
CA LEU A 25 -16.13 7.53 -19.05
C LEU A 25 -14.69 7.04 -18.85
N PRO A 26 -14.14 6.22 -19.76
CA PRO A 26 -12.81 5.66 -19.59
C PRO A 26 -11.72 6.70 -19.88
N THR A 27 -10.54 6.49 -19.30
CA THR A 27 -9.42 7.45 -19.36
C THR A 27 -9.02 7.84 -20.78
N TRP A 28 -9.08 6.91 -21.74
CA TRP A 28 -8.73 7.17 -23.15
C TRP A 28 -9.75 8.04 -23.90
N GLU A 29 -10.98 8.17 -23.39
CA GLU A 29 -12.03 9.02 -23.97
C GLU A 29 -12.09 10.41 -23.33
N VAL A 30 -11.35 10.65 -22.23
CA VAL A 30 -11.28 11.97 -21.60
C VAL A 30 -10.40 12.90 -22.44
N PRO A 31 -10.94 13.97 -23.06
CA PRO A 31 -10.19 14.77 -24.03
C PRO A 31 -8.93 15.43 -23.46
N SER A 32 -8.97 15.83 -22.18
CA SER A 32 -7.82 16.44 -21.51
C SER A 32 -6.68 15.45 -21.20
N LEU A 33 -6.96 14.15 -21.26
CA LEU A 33 -6.00 13.08 -20.94
C LEU A 33 -5.51 12.35 -22.19
N THR A 34 -6.21 12.46 -23.33
CA THR A 34 -5.86 11.80 -24.60
C THR A 34 -4.39 11.98 -24.96
N LYS A 35 -3.88 13.22 -24.85
CA LYS A 35 -2.47 13.51 -25.12
C LYS A 35 -1.52 12.63 -24.30
N TYR A 36 -1.80 12.43 -23.01
CA TYR A 36 -0.91 11.66 -22.13
C TYR A 36 -1.12 10.15 -22.31
N TYR A 37 -2.37 9.71 -22.28
CA TYR A 37 -2.70 8.28 -22.26
C TYR A 37 -2.59 7.64 -23.66
N VAL A 38 -3.22 8.26 -24.66
CA VAL A 38 -3.31 7.70 -26.02
C VAL A 38 -2.06 8.01 -26.82
N ASP A 39 -1.64 9.28 -26.86
CA ASP A 39 -0.54 9.68 -27.77
C ASP A 39 0.83 9.27 -27.23
N TYR A 40 1.02 9.30 -25.90
CA TYR A 40 2.31 8.98 -25.24
C TYR A 40 2.33 7.67 -24.45
N GLY A 41 1.19 7.00 -24.26
CA GLY A 41 1.15 5.69 -23.60
C GLY A 41 1.41 5.71 -22.09
N PHE A 42 1.21 6.84 -21.42
CA PHE A 42 1.33 6.92 -19.96
C PHE A 42 0.22 6.13 -19.26
N SER A 43 0.49 5.64 -18.05
CA SER A 43 -0.54 4.99 -17.22
C SER A 43 -1.70 5.96 -16.89
N MET A 44 -2.83 5.43 -16.41
CA MET A 44 -3.96 6.28 -15.98
C MET A 44 -3.54 7.27 -14.89
N LYS A 45 -2.68 6.84 -13.95
CA LYS A 45 -2.14 7.69 -12.89
C LYS A 45 -1.26 8.80 -13.46
N GLU A 46 -0.27 8.45 -14.28
CA GLU A 46 0.67 9.42 -14.86
C GLU A 46 -0.03 10.40 -15.80
N SER A 47 -1.06 9.95 -16.51
CA SER A 47 -1.89 10.81 -17.36
C SER A 47 -2.66 11.84 -16.54
N PHE A 48 -3.26 11.42 -15.42
CA PHE A 48 -3.88 12.33 -14.46
C PHE A 48 -2.88 13.32 -13.88
N ASP A 49 -1.72 12.83 -13.42
CA ASP A 49 -0.67 13.66 -12.83
C ASP A 49 -0.14 14.71 -13.82
N GLY A 50 0.13 14.29 -15.06
CA GLY A 50 0.60 15.16 -16.12
C GLY A 50 -0.41 16.25 -16.47
N TYR A 51 -1.70 15.92 -16.51
CA TYR A 51 -2.75 16.90 -16.69
C TYR A 51 -2.84 17.90 -15.52
N MET A 52 -2.83 17.41 -14.27
CA MET A 52 -2.90 18.28 -13.09
C MET A 52 -1.73 19.27 -13.06
N MET A 53 -0.52 18.81 -13.35
CA MET A 53 0.65 19.69 -13.46
C MET A 53 0.50 20.72 -14.59
N SER A 54 -0.09 20.34 -15.73
CA SER A 54 -0.30 21.27 -16.85
C SER A 54 -1.23 22.44 -16.53
N ILE A 55 -2.14 22.27 -15.56
CA ILE A 55 -3.04 23.32 -15.06
C ILE A 55 -2.52 23.97 -13.78
N GLY A 56 -1.25 23.76 -13.43
CA GLY A 56 -0.58 24.40 -12.29
C GLY A 56 -0.97 23.83 -10.93
N ARG A 57 -1.48 22.60 -10.88
CA ARG A 57 -1.90 21.92 -9.64
C ARG A 57 -0.98 20.75 -9.33
N ASP A 58 -0.52 20.62 -8.08
CA ASP A 58 0.37 19.53 -7.67
C ASP A 58 -0.41 18.28 -7.25
N PRO A 59 -0.42 17.19 -8.05
CA PRO A 59 -1.14 15.97 -7.72
C PRO A 59 -0.53 15.21 -6.54
N LYS A 60 0.71 15.50 -6.13
CA LYS A 60 1.36 14.84 -4.98
C LYS A 60 0.53 15.01 -3.70
N THR A 61 -0.13 16.15 -3.55
CA THR A 61 -1.04 16.44 -2.43
C THR A 61 -2.18 15.44 -2.31
N ILE A 62 -2.74 14.97 -3.43
CA ILE A 62 -3.81 13.97 -3.49
C ILE A 62 -3.26 12.61 -3.04
N TRP A 63 -2.15 12.17 -3.64
CA TRP A 63 -1.59 10.84 -3.36
C TRP A 63 -1.15 10.68 -1.90
N LEU A 64 -0.56 11.72 -1.30
CA LEU A 64 -0.22 11.72 0.13
C LEU A 64 -1.45 11.59 1.02
N GLN A 65 -2.55 12.27 0.69
CA GLN A 65 -3.81 12.15 1.43
C GLN A 65 -4.47 10.79 1.25
N ILE A 66 -4.41 10.19 0.05
CA ILE A 66 -4.89 8.83 -0.22
C ILE A 66 -4.12 7.82 0.65
N GLU A 67 -2.79 7.88 0.63
CA GLU A 67 -1.94 7.00 1.43
C GLU A 67 -2.25 7.15 2.93
N GLU A 68 -2.41 8.38 3.42
CA GLU A 68 -2.80 8.62 4.80
C GLU A 68 -4.20 8.08 5.13
N ALA A 69 -5.17 8.30 4.25
CA ALA A 69 -6.53 7.82 4.45
C ALA A 69 -6.58 6.29 4.57
N ILE A 70 -5.89 5.56 3.69
CA ILE A 70 -5.77 4.09 3.75
C ILE A 70 -5.11 3.67 5.07
N ARG A 71 -4.00 4.32 5.44
CA ARG A 71 -3.27 4.05 6.68
C ARG A 71 -4.17 4.18 7.91
N GLN A 72 -4.88 5.29 8.03
CA GLN A 72 -5.76 5.57 9.16
C GLN A 72 -6.90 4.57 9.27
N VAL A 73 -7.50 4.16 8.14
CA VAL A 73 -8.53 3.12 8.13
C VAL A 73 -7.98 1.79 8.63
N CYS A 74 -6.83 1.35 8.10
CA CYS A 74 -6.21 0.09 8.50
C CYS A 74 -5.86 0.07 10.00
N LEU A 75 -5.22 1.12 10.52
CA LEU A 75 -4.86 1.21 11.94
C LEU A 75 -6.09 1.27 12.86
N LYS A 76 -7.13 2.02 12.48
CA LYS A 76 -8.39 2.06 13.25
C LYS A 76 -9.10 0.70 13.30
N LYS A 77 -8.92 -0.15 12.28
CA LYS A 77 -9.52 -1.48 12.21
C LYS A 77 -8.68 -2.57 12.86
N GLU A 78 -7.42 -2.31 13.20
CA GLU A 78 -6.49 -3.29 13.79
C GLU A 78 -7.10 -4.05 14.97
N SER A 79 -7.67 -3.37 15.96
CA SER A 79 -8.26 -4.01 17.14
C SER A 79 -9.41 -4.98 16.79
N GLN A 80 -10.22 -4.64 15.78
CA GLN A 80 -11.31 -5.47 15.30
C GLN A 80 -10.76 -6.69 14.55
N ILE A 81 -9.78 -6.48 13.67
CA ILE A 81 -9.08 -7.55 12.93
C ILE A 81 -8.46 -8.53 13.93
N MET A 82 -7.74 -8.04 14.94
CA MET A 82 -7.09 -8.87 15.95
C MET A 82 -8.10 -9.70 16.76
N LYS A 83 -9.28 -9.14 17.06
CA LYS A 83 -10.38 -9.86 17.70
C LYS A 83 -10.85 -11.03 16.84
N TYR A 84 -11.06 -10.84 15.53
CA TYR A 84 -11.48 -11.91 14.64
C TYR A 84 -10.37 -12.94 14.41
N LEU A 85 -9.13 -12.50 14.21
CA LEU A 85 -7.97 -13.39 14.06
C LEU A 85 -7.73 -14.27 15.29
N SER A 86 -8.13 -13.83 16.48
CA SER A 86 -8.02 -14.64 17.70
C SER A 86 -8.85 -15.93 17.67
N LEU A 87 -9.86 -16.01 16.80
CA LEU A 87 -10.70 -17.19 16.61
C LEU A 87 -10.01 -18.29 15.79
N TYR A 88 -8.90 -17.96 15.11
CA TYR A 88 -8.20 -18.87 14.21
C TYR A 88 -6.88 -19.35 14.83
N LYS A 89 -6.53 -20.62 14.58
CA LYS A 89 -5.28 -21.22 15.07
C LYS A 89 -4.04 -20.56 14.48
N SER A 90 -4.09 -20.21 13.19
CA SER A 90 -3.06 -19.41 12.52
C SER A 90 -3.62 -18.04 12.19
N LYS A 91 -2.88 -16.99 12.55
CA LYS A 91 -3.21 -15.60 12.20
C LYS A 91 -2.54 -15.15 10.89
N ARG A 92 -1.71 -16.01 10.29
CA ARG A 92 -0.78 -15.67 9.21
C ARG A 92 -1.21 -16.14 7.82
N ASN A 93 -2.35 -16.81 7.73
CA ASN A 93 -2.82 -17.45 6.50
C ASN A 93 -3.84 -16.59 5.74
N PHE A 94 -3.92 -15.30 6.06
CA PHE A 94 -4.94 -14.39 5.54
C PHE A 94 -4.27 -13.21 4.84
N PHE A 95 -4.80 -12.86 3.67
CA PHE A 95 -4.54 -11.62 2.98
C PHE A 95 -5.85 -11.17 2.33
N GLU A 96 -5.98 -9.87 2.09
CA GLU A 96 -7.20 -9.30 1.51
C GLU A 96 -6.85 -8.22 0.49
N MET A 97 -7.54 -8.24 -0.63
CA MET A 97 -7.47 -7.18 -1.65
C MET A 97 -8.73 -6.33 -1.53
N MET A 98 -8.53 -5.05 -1.21
CA MET A 98 -9.62 -4.08 -1.08
C MET A 98 -9.46 -2.97 -2.13
N ARG A 99 -10.59 -2.46 -2.63
CA ARG A 99 -10.64 -1.21 -3.41
C ARG A 99 -11.14 -0.10 -2.52
N PHE A 100 -10.39 0.99 -2.49
CA PHE A 100 -10.80 2.24 -1.85
C PHE A 100 -11.25 3.20 -2.93
N ASP A 101 -12.46 3.71 -2.79
CA ASP A 101 -12.99 4.72 -3.69
C ASP A 101 -12.92 6.08 -3.01
N PHE A 102 -12.30 7.03 -3.71
CA PHE A 102 -12.03 8.38 -3.22
C PHE A 102 -12.70 9.40 -4.10
N VAL A 103 -13.13 10.51 -3.50
CA VAL A 103 -13.50 11.73 -4.21
C VAL A 103 -12.49 12.84 -3.90
N VAL A 104 -12.16 13.63 -4.92
CA VAL A 104 -11.24 14.77 -4.80
C VAL A 104 -12.00 16.04 -5.11
N ASP A 105 -11.94 17.02 -4.20
CA ASP A 105 -12.62 18.31 -4.41
C ASP A 105 -11.78 19.31 -5.22
N ASN A 106 -12.36 20.48 -5.50
CA ASN A 106 -11.70 21.54 -6.26
C ASN A 106 -10.44 22.11 -5.58
N ASN A 107 -10.23 21.86 -4.29
CA ASN A 107 -9.07 22.28 -3.51
C ASN A 107 -8.05 21.15 -3.32
N LEU A 108 -8.24 20.01 -4.01
CA LEU A 108 -7.42 18.80 -3.91
C LEU A 108 -7.52 18.08 -2.56
N ASN A 109 -8.58 18.33 -1.79
CA ASN A 109 -8.85 17.53 -0.59
C ASN A 109 -9.42 16.18 -0.99
N VAL A 110 -8.99 15.13 -0.30
CA VAL A 110 -9.39 13.76 -0.57
C VAL A 110 -10.34 13.25 0.50
N TYR A 111 -11.45 12.63 0.08
CA TYR A 111 -12.42 12.02 0.98
C TYR A 111 -12.66 10.57 0.59
N ILE A 112 -12.67 9.66 1.58
CA ILE A 112 -13.05 8.26 1.37
C ILE A 112 -14.56 8.21 1.16
N MET A 113 -14.99 7.58 0.07
CA MET A 113 -16.40 7.31 -0.22
C MET A 113 -16.80 5.92 0.25
N GLU A 114 -16.06 4.90 -0.20
CA GLU A 114 -16.31 3.52 0.18
C GLU A 114 -15.02 2.68 0.21
N VAL A 115 -15.10 1.54 0.90
CA VAL A 115 -14.07 0.51 0.91
C VAL A 115 -14.74 -0.82 0.59
N ASN A 116 -14.37 -1.40 -0.55
CA ASN A 116 -14.94 -2.64 -1.06
C ASN A 116 -13.95 -3.80 -0.92
N MET A 117 -14.34 -4.85 -0.21
CA MET A 117 -13.55 -6.06 0.04
C MET A 117 -13.61 -7.09 -1.10
N SER A 118 -14.36 -6.82 -2.17
CA SER A 118 -14.53 -7.71 -3.32
C SER A 118 -14.58 -6.88 -4.60
N PRO A 119 -13.45 -6.26 -5.00
CA PRO A 119 -13.44 -5.40 -6.16
C PRO A 119 -13.67 -6.17 -7.45
N ASN A 120 -14.42 -5.55 -8.37
CA ASN A 120 -14.66 -6.10 -9.69
C ASN A 120 -13.37 -6.07 -10.53
N LEU A 121 -12.96 -7.24 -11.03
CA LEU A 121 -11.80 -7.43 -11.92
C LEU A 121 -12.21 -7.90 -13.33
N SER A 122 -13.49 -7.78 -13.67
CA SER A 122 -14.01 -8.13 -14.98
C SER A 122 -13.58 -7.09 -16.01
N SER A 123 -12.90 -7.54 -17.06
CA SER A 123 -12.61 -6.75 -18.27
C SER A 123 -13.67 -6.90 -19.35
N ALA A 124 -14.78 -7.61 -19.09
CA ALA A 124 -15.82 -7.83 -20.09
C ALA A 124 -16.44 -6.52 -20.59
N HIS A 125 -16.59 -5.54 -19.70
CA HIS A 125 -17.13 -4.23 -20.04
C HIS A 125 -16.11 -3.33 -20.75
N PHE A 126 -14.87 -3.30 -20.24
CA PHE A 126 -13.76 -2.54 -20.82
C PHE A 126 -12.54 -3.45 -21.05
N GLN A 127 -12.47 -4.04 -22.24
CA GLN A 127 -11.46 -5.04 -22.58
C GLN A 127 -10.02 -4.49 -22.49
N GLN A 128 -9.84 -3.19 -22.74
CA GLN A 128 -8.56 -2.49 -22.64
C GLN A 128 -7.96 -2.55 -21.22
N ASN A 129 -8.79 -2.72 -20.18
CA ASN A 129 -8.33 -2.83 -18.79
C ASN A 129 -7.89 -4.25 -18.40
N GLN A 130 -8.01 -5.25 -19.28
CA GLN A 130 -7.66 -6.63 -18.97
C GLN A 130 -6.22 -6.77 -18.45
N LEU A 131 -5.25 -6.19 -19.18
CA LEU A 131 -3.84 -6.27 -18.79
C LEU A 131 -3.58 -5.61 -17.43
N LEU A 132 -4.24 -4.48 -17.14
CA LEU A 132 -4.15 -3.80 -15.86
C LEU A 132 -4.60 -4.73 -14.72
N TYR A 133 -5.74 -5.40 -14.87
CA TYR A 133 -6.26 -6.32 -13.85
C TYR A 133 -5.35 -7.55 -13.67
N GLU A 134 -4.83 -8.11 -14.77
CA GLU A 134 -3.86 -9.20 -14.73
C GLU A 134 -2.57 -8.79 -13.99
N GLN A 135 -2.06 -7.59 -14.25
CA GLN A 135 -0.89 -7.04 -13.56
C GLN A 135 -1.14 -6.80 -12.08
N VAL A 136 -2.31 -6.28 -11.69
CA VAL A 136 -2.70 -6.12 -10.28
C VAL A 136 -2.68 -7.47 -9.56
N LEU A 137 -3.29 -8.51 -10.14
CA LEU A 137 -3.30 -9.85 -9.58
C LEU A 137 -1.90 -10.46 -9.50
N TYR A 138 -1.10 -10.32 -10.57
CA TYR A 138 0.26 -10.81 -10.62
C TYR A 138 1.13 -10.17 -9.50
N ASN A 139 1.05 -8.86 -9.36
CA ASN A 139 1.78 -8.12 -8.33
C ASN A 139 1.32 -8.50 -6.92
N LEU A 140 0.00 -8.64 -6.71
CA LEU A 140 -0.57 -9.09 -5.43
C LEU A 140 -0.07 -10.49 -5.06
N PHE A 141 -0.14 -11.46 -5.97
CA PHE A 141 0.29 -12.84 -5.71
C PHE A 141 1.80 -12.95 -5.49
N SER A 142 2.58 -12.16 -6.22
CA SER A 142 4.02 -11.99 -5.95
C SER A 142 4.25 -11.49 -4.53
N LEU A 143 3.59 -10.40 -4.12
CA LEU A 143 3.74 -9.77 -2.81
C LEU A 143 3.47 -10.76 -1.67
N VAL A 144 2.37 -11.51 -1.73
CA VAL A 144 2.03 -12.51 -0.70
C VAL A 144 2.86 -13.80 -0.78
N GLY A 145 3.69 -13.95 -1.82
CA GLY A 145 4.56 -15.11 -2.03
C GLY A 145 3.85 -16.35 -2.58
N LEU A 146 2.66 -16.20 -3.16
CA LEU A 146 1.96 -17.26 -3.87
C LEU A 146 2.72 -17.56 -5.17
N GLY A 147 3.24 -18.79 -5.28
CA GLY A 147 4.04 -19.24 -6.44
C GLY A 147 5.55 -19.33 -6.17
N THR A 148 6.07 -18.82 -5.06
CA THR A 148 7.48 -19.01 -4.65
C THR A 148 7.60 -19.95 -3.45
N LYS A 149 6.71 -19.81 -2.45
CA LYS A 149 6.70 -20.65 -1.24
C LYS A 149 6.44 -22.15 -1.51
N GLY A 150 5.78 -22.50 -2.62
CA GLY A 150 5.43 -23.89 -2.94
C GLY A 150 6.52 -24.70 -3.67
N TYR A 151 7.48 -24.03 -4.33
CA TYR A 151 8.50 -24.72 -5.14
C TYR A 151 9.81 -24.98 -4.38
N LEU A 152 10.12 -24.16 -3.36
CA LEU A 152 11.34 -24.29 -2.57
C LEU A 152 11.04 -25.10 -1.31
N LYS A 153 11.67 -26.29 -1.18
CA LYS A 153 11.56 -27.13 0.03
C LYS A 153 12.23 -26.51 1.26
N ASP A 154 13.12 -25.54 1.07
CA ASP A 154 13.85 -24.86 2.15
C ASP A 154 13.66 -23.34 2.06
N GLU A 155 12.82 -22.80 2.93
CA GLU A 155 12.54 -21.36 3.04
C GLU A 155 13.80 -20.54 3.36
N ARG A 156 14.84 -21.16 3.95
CA ARG A 156 16.12 -20.48 4.26
C ARG A 156 16.87 -20.04 3.01
N VAL A 157 16.53 -20.59 1.84
CA VAL A 157 17.05 -20.13 0.54
C VAL A 157 16.52 -18.74 0.22
N MET A 158 15.32 -18.40 0.65
CA MET A 158 14.68 -17.11 0.36
C MET A 158 15.09 -16.03 1.35
N VAL A 159 15.12 -16.37 2.65
CA VAL A 159 15.45 -15.42 3.71
C VAL A 159 16.09 -16.13 4.91
N SER A 160 17.09 -15.50 5.51
CA SER A 160 17.76 -15.99 6.71
C SER A 160 17.85 -14.89 7.76
N GLY A 161 18.13 -15.26 9.02
CA GLY A 161 18.34 -14.28 10.08
C GLY A 161 19.43 -13.24 9.80
N LYS A 162 20.41 -13.56 8.92
CA LYS A 162 21.44 -12.60 8.48
C LYS A 162 20.86 -11.47 7.61
N ASN A 163 19.74 -11.72 6.94
CA ASN A 163 19.03 -10.71 6.17
C ASN A 163 18.21 -9.78 7.09
N LEU A 164 17.93 -10.18 8.33
CA LEU A 164 17.05 -9.45 9.25
C LEU A 164 17.81 -8.48 10.13
N VAL A 165 19.05 -8.81 10.50
CA VAL A 165 19.84 -7.97 11.41
C VAL A 165 20.03 -6.56 10.86
N VAL A 166 20.09 -5.60 11.77
CA VAL A 166 20.23 -4.16 11.52
C VAL A 166 21.17 -3.56 12.57
N SER A 167 21.69 -2.36 12.30
CA SER A 167 22.47 -1.56 13.27
C SER A 167 23.59 -2.34 14.01
N PRO A 168 24.58 -2.92 13.30
CA PRO A 168 25.60 -3.78 13.91
C PRO A 168 26.39 -3.08 15.03
N SER A 169 26.66 -1.79 14.90
CA SER A 169 27.38 -0.99 15.91
C SER A 169 26.59 -0.78 17.21
N LYS A 170 25.25 -0.73 17.12
CA LYS A 170 24.37 -0.69 18.30
C LYS A 170 24.32 -2.07 18.97
N CYS A 171 24.07 -3.11 18.18
CA CYS A 171 23.96 -4.48 18.71
C CYS A 171 25.24 -5.01 19.35
N ALA A 172 26.42 -4.56 18.89
CA ALA A 172 27.69 -4.94 19.51
C ALA A 172 27.83 -4.46 20.97
N LYS A 173 27.02 -3.49 21.40
CA LYS A 173 27.03 -2.91 22.76
C LYS A 173 25.85 -3.38 23.61
N CYS A 174 25.04 -4.29 23.10
CA CYS A 174 23.82 -4.74 23.75
C CYS A 174 24.09 -5.92 24.70
N TYR A 175 23.72 -5.73 25.97
CA TYR A 175 23.76 -6.76 27.01
C TYR A 175 22.38 -7.06 27.60
N ASP A 176 21.40 -6.18 27.35
CA ASP A 176 20.04 -6.26 27.87
C ASP A 176 19.03 -6.02 26.74
N CYS A 177 18.10 -6.96 26.58
CA CYS A 177 17.05 -6.90 25.57
C CYS A 177 15.89 -5.97 25.95
N THR A 178 15.83 -5.47 27.19
CA THR A 178 14.84 -4.45 27.58
C THR A 178 15.20 -3.06 27.05
N ALA A 179 16.48 -2.83 26.74
CA ALA A 179 16.94 -1.57 26.18
C ALA A 179 16.36 -1.35 24.77
N PRO A 180 15.74 -0.19 24.47
CA PRO A 180 15.09 0.07 23.18
C PRO A 180 16.00 -0.14 21.97
N ASP A 181 17.28 0.27 22.06
CA ASP A 181 18.26 0.12 20.99
C ASP A 181 18.66 -1.35 20.71
N CYS A 182 18.34 -2.27 21.63
CA CYS A 182 18.74 -3.67 21.58
C CYS A 182 17.61 -4.63 21.14
N GLN A 183 16.36 -4.16 21.13
CA GLN A 183 15.19 -4.99 20.83
C GLN A 183 15.24 -5.63 19.43
N LEU A 184 15.91 -4.98 18.46
CA LEU A 184 16.07 -5.48 17.10
C LEU A 184 17.29 -6.38 16.90
N CYS A 185 18.13 -6.54 17.93
CA CYS A 185 19.30 -7.40 17.84
C CYS A 185 18.87 -8.86 17.88
N ARG A 186 19.50 -9.69 17.03
CA ARG A 186 19.08 -11.09 16.84
C ARG A 186 18.89 -11.89 18.14
N PRO A 187 19.77 -11.80 19.16
CA PRO A 187 19.58 -12.54 20.41
C PRO A 187 18.32 -12.13 21.20
N CYS A 188 17.80 -10.92 20.95
CA CYS A 188 16.62 -10.37 21.61
C CYS A 188 15.32 -10.64 20.85
N LEU A 189 15.39 -11.16 19.62
CA LEU A 189 14.22 -11.49 18.83
C LEU A 189 13.60 -12.80 19.31
N SER A 190 12.30 -12.78 19.56
CA SER A 190 11.54 -14.03 19.72
C SER A 190 11.46 -14.79 18.39
N ILE A 191 11.22 -16.09 18.44
CA ILE A 191 11.01 -16.90 17.22
C ILE A 191 9.85 -16.35 16.38
N GLU A 192 8.79 -15.86 17.03
CA GLU A 192 7.63 -15.29 16.36
C GLU A 192 7.98 -13.97 15.65
N THR A 193 8.72 -13.09 16.34
CA THR A 193 9.20 -11.83 15.80
C THR A 193 10.18 -12.07 14.64
N GLU A 194 11.14 -12.99 14.78
CA GLU A 194 12.07 -13.34 13.70
C GLU A 194 11.31 -13.77 12.44
N ARG A 195 10.25 -14.58 12.58
CA ARG A 195 9.39 -14.96 11.45
C ARG A 195 8.61 -13.79 10.86
N VAL A 196 8.06 -12.90 11.68
CA VAL A 196 7.36 -11.70 11.19
C VAL A 196 8.31 -10.83 10.36
N LEU A 197 9.56 -10.66 10.81
CA LEU A 197 10.56 -9.90 10.07
C LEU A 197 11.01 -10.62 8.78
N MET A 198 11.03 -11.95 8.77
CA MET A 198 11.23 -12.73 7.54
C MET A 198 10.14 -12.48 6.51
N ASP A 199 8.87 -12.52 6.93
CA ASP A 199 7.73 -12.24 6.06
C ASP A 199 7.81 -10.79 5.52
N ALA A 200 8.06 -9.80 6.39
CA ALA A 200 8.22 -8.40 5.98
C ALA A 200 9.40 -8.16 5.03
N TYR A 201 10.51 -8.88 5.22
CA TYR A 201 11.64 -8.86 4.29
C TYR A 201 11.23 -9.38 2.91
N LEU A 202 10.55 -10.53 2.86
CA LEU A 202 10.11 -11.13 1.60
C LEU A 202 9.06 -10.28 0.89
N GLU A 203 8.10 -9.72 1.62
CA GLU A 203 7.14 -8.75 1.07
C GLU A 203 7.85 -7.59 0.40
N HIS A 204 8.85 -7.00 1.06
CA HIS A 204 9.63 -5.92 0.47
C HIS A 204 10.34 -6.35 -0.82
N MET A 205 10.97 -7.52 -0.84
CA MET A 205 11.66 -8.04 -2.02
C MET A 205 10.69 -8.37 -3.16
N ASN A 206 9.47 -8.80 -2.84
CA ASN A 206 8.47 -9.25 -3.81
C ASN A 206 7.46 -8.16 -4.21
N ARG A 207 7.64 -6.92 -3.75
CA ARG A 207 6.63 -5.85 -3.85
C ARG A 207 6.20 -5.47 -5.25
N LYS A 208 7.04 -5.66 -6.27
CA LYS A 208 6.77 -5.20 -7.65
C LYS A 208 6.31 -3.74 -7.64
N ASP A 209 5.15 -3.44 -8.23
CA ASP A 209 4.57 -2.09 -8.27
C ASP A 209 3.75 -1.72 -7.02
N CYS A 210 3.65 -2.63 -6.03
CA CYS A 210 2.98 -2.33 -4.78
C CYS A 210 3.83 -1.38 -3.92
N LYS A 211 3.16 -0.39 -3.32
CA LYS A 211 3.76 0.53 -2.36
C LYS A 211 3.28 0.20 -0.95
N ARG A 212 4.23 0.15 0.00
CA ARG A 212 3.92 0.02 1.42
C ARG A 212 3.40 1.36 1.96
N VAL A 213 2.17 1.34 2.48
CA VAL A 213 1.54 2.51 3.12
C VAL A 213 1.85 2.56 4.63
N PHE A 214 2.05 1.40 5.26
CA PHE A 214 2.47 1.27 6.65
C PHE A 214 3.40 0.06 6.84
N PRO A 215 4.49 0.15 7.65
CA PRO A 215 5.01 1.37 8.25
C PRO A 215 5.39 2.42 7.21
N VAL A 216 5.30 3.68 7.64
CA VAL A 216 5.31 4.87 6.79
C VAL A 216 6.67 5.07 6.10
N HIS A 217 6.69 5.84 5.01
CA HIS A 217 7.93 6.17 4.31
C HIS A 217 8.82 7.08 5.18
N HIS A 218 10.15 7.00 5.01
CA HIS A 218 11.13 7.77 5.80
C HIS A 218 10.82 9.26 5.92
N ALA A 219 10.37 9.86 4.82
CA ALA A 219 10.02 11.28 4.74
C ALA A 219 8.93 11.72 5.74
N ASP A 220 8.09 10.79 6.18
CA ASP A 220 6.90 11.07 7.01
C ASP A 220 7.04 10.53 8.44
N TRP A 221 8.22 10.06 8.84
CA TRP A 221 8.43 9.52 10.18
C TRP A 221 8.29 10.58 11.27
N THR A 222 8.83 11.77 11.05
CA THR A 222 8.81 12.82 12.08
C THR A 222 7.42 13.41 12.34
N SER A 223 6.48 13.27 11.39
CA SER A 223 5.12 13.79 11.49
C SER A 223 4.09 12.75 11.91
N PHE A 224 4.46 11.46 11.99
CA PHE A 224 3.53 10.40 12.32
C PHE A 224 3.29 10.32 13.84
N PRO A 225 2.03 10.34 14.32
CA PRO A 225 1.72 10.23 15.74
C PRO A 225 1.92 8.79 16.23
N TYR A 226 3.10 8.52 16.78
CA TYR A 226 3.52 7.21 17.27
C TYR A 226 2.81 6.74 18.54
N ASP A 227 2.18 7.65 19.27
CA ASP A 227 1.68 7.43 20.64
C ASP A 227 0.58 6.37 20.76
N HIS A 228 -0.04 5.99 19.63
CA HIS A 228 -1.12 4.99 19.59
C HIS A 228 -0.68 3.63 19.06
N LEU A 229 0.58 3.47 18.64
CA LEU A 229 1.07 2.20 18.11
C LEU A 229 1.35 1.20 19.24
N GLY A 230 0.86 -0.02 19.07
CA GLY A 230 1.24 -1.14 19.92
C GLY A 230 2.73 -1.50 19.79
N PRO A 231 3.29 -2.26 20.75
CA PRO A 231 4.71 -2.63 20.76
C PRO A 231 5.20 -3.31 19.49
N GLU A 232 4.39 -4.19 18.89
CA GLU A 232 4.75 -4.92 17.66
C GLU A 232 4.83 -3.98 16.45
N ASN A 233 3.89 -3.05 16.31
CA ASN A 233 3.92 -2.04 15.24
C ASN A 233 5.11 -1.09 15.40
N MET A 234 5.45 -0.74 16.64
CA MET A 234 6.63 0.07 16.95
C MET A 234 7.92 -0.66 16.59
N LEU A 235 8.01 -1.95 16.92
CA LEU A 235 9.15 -2.79 16.58
C LEU A 235 9.33 -2.92 15.07
N MET A 236 8.23 -3.16 14.33
CA MET A 236 8.24 -3.24 12.87
C MET A 236 8.67 -1.92 12.22
N LEU A 237 8.13 -0.80 12.69
CA LEU A 237 8.52 0.53 12.24
C LEU A 237 10.02 0.77 12.47
N ASN A 238 10.52 0.52 13.69
CA ASN A 238 11.93 0.69 14.02
C ASN A 238 12.83 -0.20 13.17
N TRP A 239 12.38 -1.41 12.84
CA TRP A 239 13.10 -2.32 11.96
C TRP A 239 13.20 -1.77 10.53
N PHE A 240 12.07 -1.36 9.92
CA PHE A 240 12.09 -0.71 8.62
C PHE A 240 12.92 0.57 8.62
N LYS A 241 12.90 1.31 9.72
CA LYS A 241 13.75 2.49 9.90
C LYS A 241 15.22 2.17 9.83
N ALA A 242 15.66 1.21 10.63
CA ALA A 242 17.05 0.77 10.64
C ALA A 242 17.47 0.14 9.29
N LYS A 243 16.54 -0.50 8.55
CA LYS A 243 16.79 -0.98 7.19
C LYS A 243 17.00 0.16 6.20
N CYS A 244 16.10 1.14 6.19
CA CYS A 244 16.18 2.32 5.33
C CYS A 244 17.44 3.17 5.62
N GLU A 245 17.85 3.30 6.88
CA GLU A 245 19.13 3.95 7.25
C GLU A 245 20.36 3.24 6.66
N SER A 246 20.28 1.92 6.45
CA SER A 246 21.35 1.13 5.83
C SER A 246 21.28 1.04 4.31
N ASP A 247 20.07 1.12 3.75
CA ASP A 247 19.79 0.96 2.32
C ASP A 247 18.53 1.74 1.97
N GLN A 248 18.70 2.79 1.17
CA GLN A 248 17.63 3.71 0.77
C GLN A 248 16.47 3.01 0.04
N SER A 249 16.69 1.83 -0.55
CA SER A 249 15.62 1.08 -1.22
C SER A 249 14.56 0.53 -0.27
N TRP A 250 14.82 0.52 1.05
CA TRP A 250 13.90 0.11 2.11
C TRP A 250 13.03 1.24 2.65
N CYS A 251 13.38 2.48 2.29
CA CYS A 251 12.51 3.63 2.39
C CYS A 251 11.43 3.47 1.29
#